data_AF-A0AAP0WWC8-F1
#
_entry.id   AF-A0AAP0WWC8-F1
#
_cell.length_a   1.000
_cell.length_b   1.000
_cell.length_c   1.000
_cell.angle_alpha   90.00
_cell.angle_beta   90.00
_cell.angle_gamma   90.00
#
_symmetry.space_group_name_H-M   'P 1'
#
loop_
_entity.id
_entity.type
_entity.pdbx_description
1 polymer ?
#
loop_
_entity_poly.entity_id
_entity_poly.type
_entity_poly.pdbx_seq_one_letter_code
_entity_poly.pdbx_strand_id
1 'polypeptide(L)'
;MEAKLLLLTFAPPPPSITPTSTLARTPISKIPAIFKTKSPSSAVLRKSMNKEEQGLDGLPKEYYDDEWQAQQREKTKELHRKRQEEEEEEERKVEEYRQIGTRLMGYPEEDLKKARRLVSSFIRSAEEVEEKIEEAAEKGELTELVLFVIWNRLDLARRDDEKDAVRSLDLLYRRVETEILKREATPAMRLLNELLNMHDGFDDEGWLKECRKRMVDTFPREDPFSILVPVGFDIDKHQGPLRPPLEADDALLRVDFVREVNALLQEVQSEQNESKNAQGLDPESVASKLKQQEKQRTIRQVEALLDLAINLKW
;
A
#
# COMPACT_ATOMS: atom_id res chain seq x y z
N MET A 1 20.94 -52.75 -11.04
CA MET A 1 19.55 -53.05 -11.47
C MET A 1 18.83 -51.73 -11.65
N GLU A 2 18.42 -51.52 -12.90
CA GLU A 2 17.61 -50.49 -13.55
C GLU A 2 17.06 -49.29 -12.75
N ALA A 3 17.46 -48.09 -13.18
CA ALA A 3 16.72 -46.84 -12.96
C ALA A 3 15.73 -46.63 -14.13
N LYS A 4 14.44 -46.60 -13.84
CA LYS A 4 13.39 -46.27 -14.83
C LYS A 4 13.30 -44.76 -15.02
N LEU A 5 13.70 -44.31 -16.21
CA LEU A 5 13.45 -42.98 -16.76
C LEU A 5 11.96 -42.87 -17.12
N LEU A 6 11.24 -41.90 -16.53
CA LEU A 6 9.92 -41.49 -17.01
C LEU A 6 10.11 -40.27 -17.91
N LEU A 7 9.98 -40.49 -19.22
CA LEU A 7 9.80 -39.44 -20.22
C LEU A 7 8.42 -38.80 -20.02
N LEU A 8 8.40 -37.49 -19.76
CA LEU A 8 7.19 -36.67 -19.87
C LEU A 8 7.15 -36.04 -21.27
N THR A 9 6.17 -36.46 -22.05
CA THR A 9 5.89 -36.00 -23.41
C THR A 9 5.29 -34.60 -23.36
N PHE A 10 5.90 -33.66 -24.08
CA PHE A 10 5.43 -32.28 -24.24
C PHE A 10 4.13 -32.25 -25.07
N ALA A 11 3.10 -31.59 -24.55
CA ALA A 11 1.93 -31.16 -25.32
C ALA A 11 2.14 -29.72 -25.85
N PRO A 12 1.71 -29.39 -27.08
CA PRO A 12 1.94 -28.08 -27.67
C PRO A 12 1.01 -27.01 -27.05
N PRO A 13 1.48 -25.74 -26.98
CA PRO A 13 0.70 -24.64 -26.42
C PRO A 13 -0.44 -24.20 -27.35
N PRO A 14 -1.60 -23.76 -26.82
CA PRO A 14 -2.63 -23.10 -27.61
C PRO A 14 -2.15 -21.71 -28.08
N PRO A 15 -2.61 -21.23 -29.25
CA PRO A 15 -2.09 -20.01 -29.87
C PRO A 15 -2.49 -18.73 -29.13
N SER A 16 -1.48 -17.90 -28.89
CA SER A 16 -1.57 -16.52 -28.42
C SER A 16 -2.30 -15.63 -29.44
N ILE A 17 -3.41 -15.01 -29.03
CA ILE A 17 -4.08 -13.97 -29.82
C ILE A 17 -3.56 -12.60 -29.39
N THR A 18 -3.01 -11.88 -30.35
CA THR A 18 -2.55 -10.48 -30.26
C THR A 18 -3.73 -9.51 -30.34
N PRO A 19 -3.74 -8.38 -29.59
CA PRO A 19 -4.68 -7.31 -29.86
C PRO A 19 -4.12 -6.41 -30.98
N THR A 20 -4.63 -6.60 -32.20
CA THR A 20 -4.45 -5.63 -33.29
C THR A 20 -5.60 -4.62 -33.24
N SER A 21 -5.24 -3.36 -33.05
CA SER A 21 -6.12 -2.20 -33.20
C SER A 21 -6.57 -2.07 -34.66
N THR A 22 -7.88 -2.18 -34.92
CA THR A 22 -8.48 -1.68 -36.15
C THR A 22 -9.80 -0.96 -35.82
N LEU A 23 -9.81 0.35 -36.05
CA LEU A 23 -11.01 1.18 -36.08
C LEU A 23 -12.01 0.61 -37.11
N ALA A 24 -13.20 0.21 -36.66
CA ALA A 24 -14.34 -0.06 -37.53
C ALA A 24 -15.60 0.62 -36.96
N ARG A 25 -16.03 1.63 -37.70
CA ARG A 25 -17.23 2.45 -37.53
C ARG A 25 -18.48 1.58 -37.70
N THR A 26 -19.31 1.46 -36.67
CA THR A 26 -20.61 0.78 -36.75
C THR A 26 -21.66 1.70 -37.40
N PRO A 27 -22.48 1.20 -38.35
CA PRO A 27 -23.62 1.93 -38.89
C PRO A 27 -24.87 1.73 -38.03
N ILE A 28 -25.59 2.83 -37.86
CA ILE A 28 -26.92 2.94 -37.24
C ILE A 28 -27.91 2.02 -37.98
N SER A 29 -28.45 1.02 -37.27
CA SER A 29 -29.54 0.18 -37.78
C SER A 29 -30.88 0.88 -37.62
N LYS A 30 -31.62 0.92 -38.74
CA LYS A 30 -32.87 1.63 -38.94
C LYS A 30 -34.05 0.79 -38.44
N ILE A 31 -34.89 1.42 -37.63
CA ILE A 31 -36.21 0.96 -37.20
C ILE A 31 -37.13 0.78 -38.45
N PRO A 32 -37.86 -0.33 -38.63
CA PRO A 32 -38.92 -0.39 -39.62
C PRO A 32 -40.20 0.24 -39.06
N ALA A 33 -40.77 1.14 -39.87
CA ALA A 33 -41.99 1.89 -39.60
C ALA A 33 -43.23 0.99 -39.53
N ILE A 34 -44.02 1.15 -38.47
CA ILE A 34 -45.35 0.57 -38.33
C ILE A 34 -46.34 1.35 -39.20
N PHE A 35 -47.06 0.61 -40.03
CA PHE A 35 -48.07 1.10 -40.97
C PHE A 35 -49.23 1.79 -40.26
N LYS A 36 -49.55 3.00 -40.74
CA LYS A 36 -50.81 3.71 -40.47
C LYS A 36 -51.94 3.05 -41.24
N THR A 37 -52.95 2.54 -40.55
CA THR A 37 -54.28 2.30 -41.15
C THR A 37 -55.29 3.28 -40.56
N LYS A 38 -56.04 3.88 -41.47
CA LYS A 38 -56.99 4.97 -41.25
C LYS A 38 -58.25 4.43 -40.56
N SER A 39 -58.68 5.10 -39.50
CA SER A 39 -60.00 4.96 -38.89
C SER A 39 -61.11 5.47 -39.81
N PRO A 40 -62.26 4.78 -39.91
CA PRO A 40 -63.54 5.43 -40.11
C PRO A 40 -64.33 5.49 -38.80
N SER A 41 -65.00 6.62 -38.58
CA SER A 41 -65.99 6.83 -37.53
C SER A 41 -67.24 5.99 -37.78
N SER A 42 -67.75 5.28 -36.78
CA SER A 42 -69.18 4.98 -36.68
C SER A 42 -69.54 4.42 -35.30
N ALA A 43 -70.56 5.05 -34.72
CA ALA A 43 -71.56 4.51 -33.80
C ALA A 43 -71.12 4.10 -32.38
N VAL A 44 -71.41 5.01 -31.44
CA VAL A 44 -71.77 4.68 -30.06
C VAL A 44 -72.92 3.68 -30.07
N LEU A 45 -72.63 2.42 -29.75
CA LEU A 45 -73.61 1.42 -29.39
C LEU A 45 -73.56 1.25 -27.86
N ARG A 46 -74.46 1.97 -27.18
CA ARG A 46 -74.85 1.65 -25.80
C ARG A 46 -75.42 0.23 -25.82
N LYS A 47 -74.68 -0.74 -25.29
CA LYS A 47 -75.23 -2.04 -24.92
C LYS A 47 -75.20 -2.15 -23.40
N SER A 48 -76.40 -2.07 -22.83
CA SER A 48 -76.72 -2.31 -21.43
C SER A 48 -76.10 -3.63 -20.95
N MET A 49 -75.50 -3.60 -19.76
CA MET A 49 -75.05 -4.79 -19.05
C MET A 49 -76.25 -5.70 -18.77
N ASN A 50 -76.33 -6.80 -19.51
CA ASN A 50 -77.03 -7.98 -19.03
C ASN A 50 -75.97 -8.96 -18.54
N LYS A 51 -76.12 -9.27 -17.27
CA LYS A 51 -75.41 -10.26 -16.48
C LYS A 51 -75.57 -11.63 -17.15
N GLU A 52 -74.51 -12.16 -17.72
CA GLU A 52 -74.34 -13.59 -17.98
C GLU A 52 -72.85 -13.86 -18.12
N GLU A 53 -72.30 -14.54 -17.11
CA GLU A 53 -71.03 -15.23 -17.17
C GLU A 53 -71.07 -16.19 -18.37
N GLN A 54 -70.42 -15.82 -19.46
CA GLN A 54 -69.94 -16.78 -20.44
C GLN A 54 -68.45 -16.84 -20.27
N GLY A 55 -68.01 -17.93 -19.63
CA GLY A 55 -66.61 -18.23 -19.38
C GLY A 55 -65.82 -18.10 -20.68
N LEU A 56 -64.82 -17.21 -20.65
CA LEU A 56 -63.76 -17.21 -21.63
C LEU A 56 -62.94 -18.49 -21.39
N ASP A 57 -63.40 -19.54 -22.06
CA ASP A 57 -62.86 -20.90 -22.02
C ASP A 57 -61.46 -20.88 -22.65
N GLY A 58 -60.43 -21.03 -21.83
CA GLY A 58 -59.03 -21.09 -22.26
C GLY A 58 -57.99 -20.52 -21.29
N LEU A 59 -58.38 -19.74 -20.27
CA LEU A 59 -57.46 -19.30 -19.22
C LEU A 59 -57.58 -20.19 -17.96
N PRO A 60 -56.46 -20.60 -17.32
CA PRO A 60 -56.49 -21.36 -16.08
C PRO A 60 -57.38 -20.70 -15.01
N LYS A 61 -58.10 -21.52 -14.22
CA LYS A 61 -59.10 -21.04 -13.25
C LYS A 61 -58.48 -20.12 -12.19
N GLU A 62 -57.19 -20.30 -11.90
CA GLU A 62 -56.43 -19.47 -10.97
C GLU A 62 -56.32 -18.00 -11.43
N TYR A 63 -56.50 -17.72 -12.73
CA TYR A 63 -56.45 -16.35 -13.26
C TYR A 63 -57.68 -15.51 -12.92
N TYR A 64 -58.79 -16.13 -12.48
CA TYR A 64 -60.00 -15.43 -12.03
C TYR A 64 -60.06 -15.24 -10.51
N ASP A 65 -59.12 -15.83 -9.77
CA ASP A 65 -58.99 -15.64 -8.33
C ASP A 65 -58.27 -14.31 -8.07
N ASP A 66 -59.02 -13.32 -7.57
CA ASP A 66 -58.49 -11.98 -7.25
C ASP A 66 -57.30 -12.05 -6.26
N GLU A 67 -57.32 -13.03 -5.35
CA GLU A 67 -56.23 -13.31 -4.41
C GLU A 67 -54.98 -13.86 -5.12
N TRP A 68 -55.15 -14.70 -6.14
CA TRP A 68 -54.05 -15.22 -6.94
C TRP A 68 -53.42 -14.13 -7.80
N GLN A 69 -54.23 -13.28 -8.43
CA GLN A 69 -53.74 -12.11 -9.16
C GLN A 69 -53.02 -11.12 -8.24
N ALA A 70 -53.53 -10.90 -7.03
CA ALA A 70 -52.89 -10.06 -6.03
C ALA A 70 -51.51 -10.63 -5.61
N GLN A 71 -51.44 -11.94 -5.36
CA GLN A 71 -50.17 -12.62 -5.06
C GLN A 71 -49.16 -12.55 -6.22
N GLN A 72 -49.59 -12.62 -7.48
CA GLN A 72 -48.70 -12.44 -8.64
C GLN A 72 -48.18 -11.00 -8.76
N ARG A 73 -49.04 -10.00 -8.48
CA ARG A 73 -48.65 -8.58 -8.43
C ARG A 73 -47.67 -8.34 -7.28
N GLU A 74 -47.90 -8.93 -6.12
CA GLU A 74 -46.97 -8.84 -4.99
C GLU A 74 -45.63 -9.52 -5.28
N LYS A 75 -45.61 -10.73 -5.86
CA LYS A 75 -44.37 -11.39 -6.28
C LYS A 75 -43.56 -10.56 -7.27
N THR A 76 -44.24 -9.89 -8.20
CA THR A 76 -43.60 -9.02 -9.18
C THR A 76 -43.03 -7.76 -8.52
N LYS A 77 -43.76 -7.15 -7.57
CA LYS A 77 -43.27 -6.02 -6.76
C LYS A 77 -42.08 -6.41 -5.89
N GLU A 78 -42.12 -7.60 -5.28
CA GLU A 78 -41.02 -8.10 -4.45
C GLU A 78 -39.77 -8.37 -5.29
N LEU A 79 -39.91 -8.95 -6.48
CA LEU A 79 -38.81 -9.11 -7.43
C LEU A 79 -38.23 -7.78 -7.90
N HIS A 80 -39.08 -6.78 -8.16
CA HIS A 80 -38.60 -5.43 -8.49
C HIS A 80 -37.89 -4.75 -7.32
N ARG A 81 -38.40 -4.92 -6.10
CA ARG A 81 -37.73 -4.40 -4.90
C ARG A 81 -36.37 -5.05 -4.70
N LYS A 82 -36.26 -6.37 -4.86
CA LYS A 82 -34.98 -7.09 -4.80
C LYS A 82 -34.00 -6.61 -5.86
N ARG A 83 -34.44 -6.40 -7.11
CA ARG A 83 -33.58 -5.81 -8.16
C ARG A 83 -33.13 -4.39 -7.82
N GLN A 84 -34.00 -3.57 -7.25
CA GLN A 84 -33.62 -2.22 -6.82
C GLN A 84 -32.61 -2.26 -5.67
N GLU A 85 -32.80 -3.15 -4.70
CA GLU A 85 -31.84 -3.37 -3.60
C GLU A 85 -30.48 -3.84 -4.15
N GLU A 86 -30.47 -4.77 -5.11
CA GLU A 86 -29.25 -5.24 -5.79
C GLU A 86 -28.57 -4.11 -6.61
N GLU A 87 -29.34 -3.33 -7.37
CA GLU A 87 -28.85 -2.18 -8.13
C GLU A 87 -28.26 -1.10 -7.21
N GLU A 88 -28.88 -0.82 -6.06
CA GLU A 88 -28.37 0.13 -5.06
C GLU A 88 -27.07 -0.36 -4.40
N GLU A 89 -26.94 -1.66 -4.14
CA GLU A 89 -25.70 -2.26 -3.63
C GLU A 89 -24.59 -2.21 -4.67
N GLU A 90 -24.89 -2.48 -5.94
CA GLU A 90 -23.96 -2.34 -7.05
C GLU A 90 -23.53 -0.88 -7.26
N GLU A 91 -24.47 0.07 -7.22
CA GLU A 91 -24.18 1.50 -7.30
C GLU A 91 -23.29 1.97 -6.14
N ARG A 92 -23.58 1.51 -4.91
CA ARG A 92 -22.74 1.81 -3.74
C ARG A 92 -21.31 1.30 -3.95
N LYS A 93 -21.17 0.07 -4.42
CA LYS A 93 -19.88 -0.55 -4.74
C LYS A 93 -19.14 0.26 -5.83
N VAL A 94 -19.83 0.66 -6.90
CA VAL A 94 -19.25 1.47 -7.99
C VAL A 94 -18.78 2.85 -7.51
N GLU A 95 -19.58 3.54 -6.69
CA GLU A 95 -19.22 4.86 -6.16
C GLU A 95 -17.98 4.77 -5.25
N GLU A 96 -17.87 3.67 -4.51
CA GLU A 96 -16.74 3.33 -3.69
C GLU A 96 -15.43 3.10 -4.49
N TYR A 97 -15.48 2.35 -5.60
CA TYR A 97 -14.33 2.23 -6.53
C TYR A 97 -13.99 3.57 -7.19
N ARG A 98 -15.01 4.36 -7.56
CA ARG A 98 -14.83 5.69 -8.12
C ARG A 98 -14.12 6.60 -7.12
N GLN A 99 -14.50 6.55 -5.85
CA GLN A 99 -13.87 7.34 -4.79
C GLN A 99 -12.38 7.01 -4.66
N ILE A 100 -11.99 5.74 -4.70
CA ILE A 100 -10.57 5.33 -4.73
C ILE A 100 -9.85 5.93 -5.94
N GLY A 101 -10.46 5.81 -7.14
CA GLY A 101 -9.88 6.34 -8.37
C GLY A 101 -9.63 7.85 -8.36
N THR A 102 -10.48 8.60 -7.67
CA THR A 102 -10.33 10.07 -7.57
C THR A 102 -9.19 10.53 -6.65
N ARG A 103 -8.70 9.70 -5.71
CA ARG A 103 -7.68 10.10 -4.72
C ARG A 103 -6.34 10.49 -5.36
N LEU A 104 -6.01 9.92 -6.52
CA LEU A 104 -4.77 10.22 -7.23
C LEU A 104 -4.89 11.39 -8.21
N MET A 105 -6.08 11.95 -8.44
CA MET A 105 -6.29 12.98 -9.48
C MET A 105 -5.63 14.34 -9.16
N GLY A 106 -5.13 14.54 -7.94
CA GLY A 106 -4.46 15.78 -7.52
C GLY A 106 -2.95 15.85 -7.82
N TYR A 107 -2.33 14.76 -8.28
CA TYR A 107 -0.90 14.69 -8.56
C TYR A 107 -0.59 14.84 -10.06
N PRO A 108 0.62 15.32 -10.42
CA PRO A 108 1.06 15.36 -11.81
C PRO A 108 0.93 14.01 -12.50
N GLU A 109 0.29 13.97 -13.67
CA GLU A 109 -0.03 12.72 -14.36
C GLU A 109 1.23 11.95 -14.80
N GLU A 110 2.31 12.67 -15.09
CA GLU A 110 3.60 12.09 -15.45
C GLU A 110 4.21 11.29 -14.31
N ASP A 111 4.18 11.84 -13.09
CA ASP A 111 4.75 11.18 -11.91
C ASP A 111 3.88 10.01 -11.46
N LEU A 112 2.55 10.14 -11.58
CA LEU A 112 1.63 9.02 -11.39
C LEU A 112 1.88 7.89 -12.38
N LYS A 113 2.17 8.20 -13.64
CA LYS A 113 2.50 7.18 -14.66
C LYS A 113 3.81 6.48 -14.34
N LYS A 114 4.83 7.22 -13.91
CA LYS A 114 6.12 6.66 -13.46
C LYS A 114 5.93 5.76 -12.25
N ALA A 115 5.26 6.24 -11.19
CA ALA A 115 4.97 5.47 -9.99
C ALA A 115 4.17 4.20 -10.29
N ARG A 116 3.13 4.28 -11.14
CA ARG A 116 2.35 3.09 -11.57
C ARG A 116 3.20 2.08 -12.34
N ARG A 117 4.11 2.52 -13.20
CA ARG A 117 5.04 1.64 -13.91
C ARG A 117 6.02 0.97 -12.95
N LEU A 118 6.55 1.71 -11.98
CA LEU A 118 7.49 1.21 -10.99
C LEU A 118 6.83 0.14 -10.10
N VAL A 119 5.64 0.41 -9.56
CA VAL A 119 4.87 -0.58 -8.78
C VAL A 119 4.55 -1.82 -9.61
N SER A 120 4.14 -1.66 -10.87
CA SER A 120 3.94 -2.81 -11.77
C SER A 120 5.23 -3.58 -12.03
N SER A 121 6.38 -2.91 -12.10
CA SER A 121 7.69 -3.56 -12.24
C SER A 121 8.02 -4.39 -11.00
N PHE A 122 7.81 -3.87 -9.79
CA PHE A 122 8.03 -4.61 -8.54
C PHE A 122 7.18 -5.88 -8.49
N ILE A 123 5.88 -5.77 -8.75
CA ILE A 123 4.97 -6.92 -8.74
C ILE A 123 5.38 -7.98 -9.77
N ARG A 124 5.84 -7.55 -10.96
CA ARG A 124 6.29 -8.48 -12.00
C ARG A 124 7.62 -9.17 -11.67
N SER A 125 8.44 -8.56 -10.83
CA SER A 125 9.81 -9.03 -10.57
C SER A 125 9.88 -10.12 -9.51
N ALA A 126 8.80 -10.33 -8.74
CA ALA A 126 8.59 -11.44 -7.80
C ALA A 126 9.80 -11.75 -6.89
N GLU A 127 10.75 -12.57 -7.36
CA GLU A 127 11.97 -12.97 -6.65
C GLU A 127 13.01 -11.84 -6.56
N GLU A 128 13.16 -11.01 -7.59
CA GLU A 128 14.11 -9.89 -7.66
C GLU A 128 13.50 -8.56 -7.15
N VAL A 129 12.38 -8.63 -6.42
CA VAL A 129 11.68 -7.42 -5.97
C VAL A 129 12.53 -6.59 -5.01
N GLU A 130 13.32 -7.25 -4.17
CA GLU A 130 14.18 -6.61 -3.16
C GLU A 130 15.28 -5.78 -3.84
N GLU A 131 16.05 -6.38 -4.74
CA GLU A 131 17.11 -5.71 -5.49
C GLU A 131 16.56 -4.52 -6.29
N LYS A 132 15.37 -4.66 -6.89
CA LYS A 132 14.74 -3.54 -7.62
C LYS A 132 14.27 -2.41 -6.72
N ILE A 133 13.83 -2.71 -5.50
CA ILE A 133 13.48 -1.67 -4.53
C ILE A 133 14.76 -0.91 -4.15
N GLU A 134 15.85 -1.61 -3.87
CA GLU A 134 17.15 -0.98 -3.56
C GLU A 134 17.66 -0.12 -4.74
N GLU A 135 17.64 -0.64 -5.96
CA GLU A 135 18.02 0.14 -7.15
C GLU A 135 17.15 1.37 -7.36
N ALA A 136 15.83 1.25 -7.16
CA ALA A 136 14.90 2.37 -7.29
C ALA A 136 15.15 3.42 -6.19
N ALA A 137 15.56 2.97 -4.99
CA ALA A 137 15.97 3.86 -3.92
C ALA A 137 17.25 4.60 -4.26
N GLU A 138 18.24 3.91 -4.85
CA GLU A 138 19.49 4.52 -5.32
C GLU A 138 19.27 5.59 -6.38
N LYS A 139 18.33 5.35 -7.29
CA LYS A 139 17.92 6.30 -8.34
C LYS A 139 17.05 7.45 -7.81
N GLY A 140 16.57 7.38 -6.56
CA GLY A 140 15.66 8.37 -5.98
C GLY A 140 14.24 8.33 -6.56
N GLU A 141 13.83 7.18 -7.11
CA GLU A 141 12.51 7.00 -7.73
C GLU A 141 11.43 6.56 -6.73
N LEU A 142 11.85 6.05 -5.56
CA LEU A 142 10.96 5.74 -4.44
C LEU A 142 10.46 7.03 -3.79
N THR A 143 9.29 7.47 -4.21
CA THR A 143 8.60 8.64 -3.66
C THR A 143 7.37 8.21 -2.87
N GLU A 144 6.84 9.08 -2.02
CA GLU A 144 5.55 8.89 -1.33
C GLU A 144 4.42 8.49 -2.30
N LEU A 145 4.47 8.99 -3.54
CA LEU A 145 3.50 8.66 -4.58
C LEU A 145 3.48 7.15 -4.92
N VAL A 146 4.62 6.47 -4.82
CA VAL A 146 4.72 5.03 -5.00
C VAL A 146 3.95 4.30 -3.90
N LEU A 147 4.08 4.73 -2.64
CA LEU A 147 3.30 4.21 -1.51
C LEU A 147 1.81 4.41 -1.73
N PHE A 148 1.39 5.61 -2.15
CA PHE A 148 -0.02 5.88 -2.48
C PHE A 148 -0.56 4.98 -3.60
N VAL A 149 0.24 4.69 -4.62
CA VAL A 149 -0.16 3.76 -5.70
C VAL A 149 -0.30 2.33 -5.18
N ILE A 150 0.62 1.86 -4.34
CA ILE A 150 0.53 0.53 -3.70
C ILE A 150 -0.70 0.48 -2.81
N TRP A 151 -0.93 1.50 -1.99
CA TRP A 151 -2.07 1.60 -1.08
C TRP A 151 -3.41 1.57 -1.82
N ASN A 152 -3.53 2.28 -2.94
CA ASN A 152 -4.74 2.21 -3.76
C ASN A 152 -4.96 0.79 -4.34
N ARG A 153 -3.91 0.10 -4.77
CA ARG A 153 -4.03 -1.31 -5.21
C ARG A 153 -4.41 -2.24 -4.05
N LEU A 154 -3.91 -1.96 -2.84
CA LEU A 154 -4.24 -2.69 -1.63
C LEU A 154 -5.72 -2.52 -1.24
N ASP A 155 -6.26 -1.29 -1.32
CA ASP A 155 -7.67 -0.99 -1.07
C ASP A 155 -8.58 -1.73 -2.08
N LEU A 156 -8.18 -1.78 -3.36
CA LEU A 156 -8.87 -2.58 -4.38
C LEU A 156 -8.83 -4.08 -4.06
N ALA A 157 -7.66 -4.63 -3.77
CA ALA A 157 -7.50 -6.06 -3.45
C ALA A 157 -8.31 -6.48 -2.21
N ARG A 158 -8.44 -5.59 -1.21
CA ARG A 158 -9.27 -5.83 -0.02
C ARG A 158 -10.75 -5.92 -0.36
N ARG A 159 -11.22 -5.13 -1.33
CA ARG A 159 -12.63 -5.11 -1.77
C ARG A 159 -12.98 -6.29 -2.65
N ASP A 160 -12.00 -6.78 -3.40
CA ASP A 160 -12.12 -7.97 -4.24
C ASP A 160 -11.91 -9.29 -3.45
N ASP A 161 -11.69 -9.21 -2.12
CA ASP A 161 -11.37 -10.33 -1.19
C ASP A 161 -10.17 -11.19 -1.66
N GLU A 162 -9.20 -10.57 -2.33
CA GLU A 162 -7.98 -11.23 -2.83
C GLU A 162 -6.91 -11.33 -1.73
N LYS A 163 -7.06 -12.27 -0.81
CA LYS A 163 -6.19 -12.40 0.38
C LYS A 163 -4.69 -12.49 0.08
N ASP A 164 -4.31 -13.17 -0.99
CA ASP A 164 -2.91 -13.31 -1.40
C ASP A 164 -2.34 -12.01 -1.99
N ALA A 165 -3.15 -11.29 -2.77
CA ALA A 165 -2.81 -9.96 -3.28
C ALA A 165 -2.69 -8.96 -2.12
N VAL A 166 -3.60 -9.01 -1.15
CA VAL A 166 -3.54 -8.17 0.05
C VAL A 166 -2.24 -8.41 0.82
N ARG A 167 -1.86 -9.67 1.07
CA ARG A 167 -0.62 -10.00 1.79
C ARG A 167 0.62 -9.53 1.03
N SER A 168 0.71 -9.81 -0.27
CA SER A 168 1.87 -9.45 -1.08
C SER A 168 2.02 -7.92 -1.23
N LEU A 169 0.91 -7.20 -1.42
CA LEU A 169 0.92 -5.74 -1.48
C LEU A 169 1.23 -5.10 -0.13
N ASP A 170 0.80 -5.67 0.99
CA ASP A 170 1.14 -5.18 2.34
C ASP A 170 2.64 -5.33 2.61
N LEU A 171 3.24 -6.47 2.24
CA LEU A 171 4.69 -6.67 2.33
C LEU A 171 5.46 -5.68 1.44
N LEU A 172 4.99 -5.49 0.21
CA LEU A 172 5.59 -4.52 -0.72
C LEU A 172 5.49 -3.09 -0.18
N TYR A 173 4.32 -2.71 0.35
CA TYR A 173 4.10 -1.40 0.97
C TYR A 173 5.10 -1.15 2.09
N ARG A 174 5.17 -2.07 3.06
CA ARG A 174 6.09 -1.93 4.21
C ARG A 174 7.54 -1.87 3.77
N ARG A 175 7.95 -2.70 2.79
CA ARG A 175 9.33 -2.74 2.33
C ARG A 175 9.75 -1.45 1.60
N VAL A 176 8.85 -0.90 0.79
CA VAL A 176 9.07 0.40 0.12
C VAL A 176 9.08 1.53 1.14
N GLU A 177 8.18 1.51 2.13
CA GLU A 177 8.10 2.50 3.19
C GLU A 177 9.37 2.51 4.03
N THR A 178 9.88 1.33 4.43
CA THR A 178 11.16 1.25 5.17
C THR A 178 12.34 1.76 4.36
N GLU A 179 12.35 1.54 3.04
CA GLU A 179 13.43 2.05 2.19
C GLU A 179 13.39 3.58 2.05
N ILE A 180 12.19 4.16 1.92
CA ILE A 180 12.00 5.61 1.91
C ILE A 180 12.49 6.20 3.25
N LEU A 181 12.02 5.65 4.37
CA LEU A 181 12.42 6.09 5.70
C LEU A 181 13.94 5.96 5.93
N LYS A 182 14.57 4.90 5.41
CA LYS A 182 16.02 4.71 5.49
C LYS A 182 16.80 5.79 4.74
N ARG A 183 16.26 6.29 3.62
CA ARG A 183 16.87 7.38 2.83
C ARG A 183 16.64 8.75 3.45
N GLU A 184 15.46 8.97 4.01
CA GLU A 184 15.10 10.23 4.67
C GLU A 184 15.72 10.38 6.06
N ALA A 185 16.16 9.26 6.67
CA ALA A 185 16.80 9.27 7.97
C ALA A 185 18.08 10.14 7.99
N THR A 186 18.21 10.92 9.06
CA THR A 186 19.41 11.70 9.34
C THR A 186 20.65 10.80 9.41
N PRO A 187 21.85 11.30 9.07
CA PRO A 187 23.09 10.53 9.20
C PRO A 187 23.27 9.90 10.59
N ALA A 188 22.87 10.62 11.64
CA ALA A 188 22.87 10.14 13.02
C ALA A 188 21.95 8.92 13.23
N MET A 189 20.71 8.97 12.75
CA MET A 189 19.76 7.86 12.87
C MET A 189 20.17 6.67 12.02
N ARG A 190 20.74 6.90 10.83
CA ARG A 190 21.32 5.84 10.00
C ARG A 190 22.45 5.12 10.72
N LEU A 191 23.38 5.87 11.33
CA LEU A 191 24.45 5.30 12.15
C LEU A 191 23.90 4.53 13.35
N LEU A 192 22.89 5.05 14.07
CA LEU A 192 22.27 4.33 15.18
C LEU A 192 21.72 2.97 14.72
N ASN A 193 20.98 2.97 13.62
CA ASN A 193 20.41 1.74 13.06
C ASN A 193 21.51 0.74 12.65
N GLU A 194 22.58 1.20 11.99
CA GLU A 194 23.75 0.36 11.69
C GLU A 194 24.34 -0.26 12.96
N LEU A 195 24.56 0.55 14.00
CA LEU A 195 25.17 0.11 15.25
C LEU A 195 24.31 -0.94 15.97
N LEU A 196 23.00 -0.74 16.02
CA LEU A 196 22.08 -1.70 16.61
C LEU A 196 22.02 -3.01 15.81
N ASN A 197 22.07 -2.94 14.48
CA ASN A 197 22.04 -4.13 13.62
C ASN A 197 23.33 -4.97 13.67
N MET A 198 24.44 -4.44 14.19
CA MET A 198 25.66 -5.22 14.46
C MET A 198 25.54 -6.11 15.72
N HIS A 199 24.46 -6.00 16.50
CA HIS A 199 24.31 -6.80 17.72
C HIS A 199 23.79 -8.21 17.40
N ASP A 200 24.63 -9.22 17.60
CA ASP A 200 24.27 -10.64 17.38
C ASP A 200 23.32 -11.23 18.45
N GLY A 201 22.88 -10.44 19.43
CA GLY A 201 21.92 -10.87 20.46
C GLY A 201 22.54 -11.43 21.74
N PHE A 202 23.85 -11.71 21.76
CA PHE A 202 24.51 -12.43 22.87
C PHE A 202 25.70 -11.70 23.53
N ASP A 203 26.56 -11.02 22.77
CA ASP A 203 27.79 -10.40 23.29
C ASP A 203 27.72 -8.88 23.31
N ASP A 204 27.25 -8.32 24.42
CA ASP A 204 27.15 -6.87 24.60
C ASP A 204 28.53 -6.18 24.65
N GLU A 205 29.58 -6.86 25.17
CA GLU A 205 30.90 -6.26 25.34
C GLU A 205 31.70 -6.24 24.03
N GLY A 206 31.68 -7.36 23.29
CA GLY A 206 32.24 -7.44 21.94
C GLY A 206 31.56 -6.46 21.00
N TRP A 207 30.22 -6.42 21.01
CA TRP A 207 29.44 -5.45 20.25
C TRP A 207 29.80 -3.99 20.57
N LEU A 208 29.95 -3.62 21.84
CA LEU A 208 30.36 -2.26 22.23
C LEU A 208 31.76 -1.89 21.73
N LYS A 209 32.69 -2.85 21.65
CA LYS A 209 34.04 -2.63 21.09
C LYS A 209 33.98 -2.41 19.58
N GLU A 210 33.16 -3.17 18.86
CA GLU A 210 32.93 -2.99 17.43
C GLU A 210 32.23 -1.65 17.14
N CYS A 211 31.20 -1.31 17.93
CA CYS A 211 30.53 -0.02 17.88
C CYS A 211 31.53 1.13 18.10
N ARG A 212 32.43 1.01 19.08
CA ARG A 212 33.47 2.02 19.33
C ARG A 212 34.34 2.22 18.11
N LYS A 213 34.82 1.13 17.52
CA LYS A 213 35.66 1.19 16.31
C LYS A 213 34.91 1.86 15.16
N ARG A 214 33.66 1.46 14.92
CA ARG A 214 32.82 2.02 13.85
C ARG A 214 32.53 3.51 14.07
N MET A 215 32.25 3.93 15.30
CA MET A 215 32.06 5.33 15.66
C MET A 215 33.34 6.16 15.43
N VAL A 216 34.51 5.65 15.80
CA VAL A 216 35.80 6.30 15.51
C VAL A 216 36.02 6.41 14.00
N ASP A 217 35.72 5.37 13.23
CA ASP A 217 35.91 5.41 11.77
C ASP A 217 34.91 6.36 11.07
N THR A 218 33.74 6.61 11.66
CA THR A 218 32.65 7.37 11.04
C THR A 218 32.62 8.84 11.46
N PHE A 219 32.89 9.14 12.74
CA PHE A 219 32.83 10.53 13.20
C PHE A 219 33.98 11.37 12.61
N PRO A 220 33.74 12.63 12.25
CA PRO A 220 34.83 13.54 11.93
C PRO A 220 35.64 13.83 13.20
N ARG A 221 36.95 14.06 13.03
CA ARG A 221 37.77 14.60 14.13
C ARG A 221 37.35 16.04 14.39
N GLU A 222 36.91 16.32 15.61
CA GLU A 222 36.43 17.63 16.04
C GLU A 222 37.55 18.65 16.34
N ASP A 223 38.67 18.59 15.61
CA ASP A 223 39.72 19.60 15.71
C ASP A 223 39.25 20.89 15.01
N PRO A 224 39.43 22.10 15.60
CA PRO A 224 38.98 23.35 14.99
C PRO A 224 39.48 23.56 13.56
N PHE A 225 40.66 23.04 13.22
CA PHE A 225 41.19 23.08 11.87
C PHE A 225 40.50 22.06 10.96
N SER A 226 40.23 20.84 11.43
CA SER A 226 39.50 19.82 10.67
C SER A 226 38.05 20.20 10.34
N ILE A 227 37.39 21.01 11.18
CA ILE A 227 36.01 21.48 10.93
C ILE A 227 35.99 22.65 9.92
N LEU A 228 37.01 23.52 9.96
CA LEU A 228 37.04 24.74 9.15
C LEU A 228 37.75 24.57 7.80
N VAL A 229 38.61 23.57 7.67
CA VAL A 229 39.54 23.43 6.55
C VAL A 229 39.20 22.18 5.73
N PRO A 230 38.81 22.32 4.44
CA PRO A 230 38.56 21.18 3.56
C PRO A 230 39.78 20.26 3.42
N VAL A 231 39.54 18.97 3.17
CA VAL A 231 40.61 17.99 2.94
C VAL A 231 41.47 18.41 1.74
N GLY A 232 42.80 18.54 1.95
CA GLY A 232 43.76 18.94 0.91
C GLY A 232 43.99 20.45 0.78
N PHE A 233 43.42 21.26 1.66
CA PHE A 233 43.64 22.69 1.71
C PHE A 233 45.00 23.05 2.33
N ASP A 234 45.82 23.77 1.59
CA ASP A 234 47.14 24.22 2.01
C ASP A 234 47.01 25.55 2.79
N ILE A 235 47.04 25.46 4.13
CA ILE A 235 46.90 26.59 5.05
C ILE A 235 47.98 27.66 4.77
N ASP A 236 49.17 27.26 4.34
CA ASP A 236 50.31 28.16 4.15
C ASP A 236 50.21 28.99 2.86
N LYS A 237 49.37 28.55 1.90
CA LYS A 237 49.18 29.24 0.61
C LYS A 237 47.89 30.05 0.52
N HIS A 238 47.01 29.95 1.51
CA HIS A 238 45.73 30.65 1.47
C HIS A 238 45.84 32.11 1.92
N GLN A 239 45.23 33.01 1.15
CA GLN A 239 44.96 34.38 1.58
C GLN A 239 43.45 34.63 1.54
N GLY A 240 42.85 34.85 2.71
CA GLY A 240 41.44 35.18 2.84
C GLY A 240 40.80 34.59 4.11
N PRO A 241 39.55 34.98 4.42
CA PRO A 241 38.78 34.37 5.49
C PRO A 241 38.38 32.93 5.10
N LEU A 242 38.64 31.97 5.98
CA LEU A 242 38.18 30.59 5.82
C LEU A 242 36.65 30.55 5.88
N ARG A 243 36.03 30.00 4.84
CA ARG A 243 34.60 29.66 4.86
C ARG A 243 34.47 28.17 5.19
N PRO A 244 33.61 27.79 6.15
CA PRO A 244 33.28 26.38 6.37
C PRO A 244 32.78 25.75 5.05
N PRO A 245 33.08 24.46 4.80
CA PRO A 245 32.41 23.72 3.75
C PRO A 245 30.91 23.70 4.07
N LEU A 246 30.12 24.44 3.30
CA LEU A 246 28.67 24.55 3.48
C LEU A 246 27.91 23.25 3.11
N GLU A 247 28.60 22.24 2.58
CA GLU A 247 28.02 21.04 1.96
C GLU A 247 28.28 19.74 2.75
N ALA A 248 29.03 19.78 3.86
CA ALA A 248 29.28 18.60 4.67
C ALA A 248 28.22 18.48 5.78
N ASP A 249 27.07 17.89 5.46
CA ASP A 249 26.00 17.56 6.44
C ASP A 249 26.52 16.71 7.62
N ASP A 250 27.68 16.06 7.47
CA ASP A 250 28.28 15.21 8.48
C ASP A 250 29.35 15.92 9.35
N ALA A 251 29.61 17.21 9.15
CA ALA A 251 30.72 17.91 9.82
C ALA A 251 30.63 17.90 11.36
N LEU A 252 29.42 17.80 11.93
CA LEU A 252 29.16 17.72 13.36
C LEU A 252 28.44 16.41 13.75
N LEU A 253 28.62 15.34 12.97
CA LEU A 253 27.88 14.09 13.12
C LEU A 253 27.85 13.54 14.55
N ARG A 254 28.94 13.64 15.32
CA ARG A 254 28.95 13.18 16.72
C ARG A 254 28.02 14.01 17.61
N VAL A 255 28.00 15.32 17.43
CA VAL A 255 27.12 16.24 18.18
C VAL A 255 25.67 16.00 17.80
N ASP A 256 25.39 15.85 16.50
CA ASP A 256 24.05 15.56 15.99
C ASP A 256 23.57 14.19 16.47
N PHE A 257 24.44 13.17 16.46
CA PHE A 257 24.18 11.85 17.02
C PHE A 257 23.79 11.92 18.49
N VAL A 258 24.61 12.56 19.34
CA VAL A 258 24.30 12.70 20.77
C VAL A 258 22.98 13.44 20.99
N ARG A 259 22.74 14.54 20.25
CA ARG A 259 21.52 15.35 20.39
C ARG A 259 20.27 14.56 19.99
N GLU A 260 20.29 13.95 18.81
CA GLU A 260 19.13 13.26 18.24
C GLU A 260 18.83 11.95 18.97
N VAL A 261 19.86 11.16 19.30
CA VAL A 261 19.68 9.91 20.06
C VAL A 261 19.17 10.20 21.47
N ASN A 262 19.66 11.26 22.12
CA ASN A 262 19.13 11.67 23.42
C ASN A 262 17.67 12.15 23.33
N ALA A 263 17.30 12.90 22.29
CA ALA A 263 15.91 13.30 22.06
C ALA A 263 14.99 12.08 21.85
N LEU A 264 15.42 11.11 21.04
CA LEU A 264 14.71 9.85 20.82
C LEU A 264 14.52 9.06 22.12
N LEU A 265 15.56 8.96 22.96
CA LEU A 265 15.46 8.29 24.26
C LEU A 265 14.43 8.96 25.17
N GLN A 266 14.38 10.29 25.20
CA GLN A 266 13.40 11.03 25.99
C GLN A 266 11.96 10.77 25.51
N GLU A 267 11.72 10.74 24.20
CA GLU A 267 10.43 10.41 23.61
C GLU A 267 10.00 8.98 24.00
N VAL A 268 10.87 8.00 23.77
CA VAL A 268 10.59 6.58 24.06
C VAL A 268 10.33 6.34 25.55
N GLN A 269 11.04 7.03 26.44
CA GLN A 269 10.83 6.94 27.90
C GLN A 269 9.50 7.58 28.32
N SER A 270 9.07 8.66 27.66
CA SER A 270 7.81 9.33 27.95
C SER A 270 6.61 8.43 27.66
N GLU A 271 6.57 7.79 26.48
CA GLU A 271 5.55 6.81 26.10
C GLU A 271 5.53 5.57 27.02
N GLN A 272 6.70 5.17 27.53
CA GLN A 272 6.80 4.03 28.43
C GLN A 272 6.12 4.33 29.77
N ASN A 273 6.24 5.56 30.27
CA ASN A 273 5.61 5.92 31.55
C ASN A 273 4.07 5.92 31.45
N GLU A 274 3.52 6.23 30.28
CA GLU A 274 2.07 6.20 30.03
C GLU A 274 1.51 4.76 29.93
N SER A 275 2.32 3.79 29.52
CA SER A 275 1.89 2.42 29.20
C SER A 275 2.11 1.37 30.32
N LYS A 276 2.65 1.78 31.48
CA LYS A 276 2.92 0.89 32.63
C LYS A 276 1.65 0.50 33.39
N ASN A 277 0.76 -0.34 32.82
CA ASN A 277 -0.40 -0.90 33.55
C ASN A 277 -0.90 -2.25 33.00
N ALA A 278 -0.03 -3.27 32.88
CA ALA A 278 -0.48 -4.65 32.63
C ALA A 278 0.00 -5.56 33.76
N GLN A 279 -0.87 -5.78 34.76
CA GLN A 279 -0.59 -6.59 35.94
C GLN A 279 -1.44 -7.87 35.86
N GLY A 280 -0.98 -8.86 35.09
CA GLY A 280 -1.68 -10.13 34.91
C GLY A 280 -0.74 -11.30 34.61
N LEU A 281 -1.21 -12.52 34.89
CA LEU A 281 -0.55 -13.80 34.54
C LEU A 281 -1.21 -14.48 33.34
N ASP A 282 -2.20 -13.82 32.72
CA ASP A 282 -2.82 -14.27 31.48
C ASP A 282 -1.81 -14.23 30.32
N PRO A 283 -1.99 -15.07 29.28
CA PRO A 283 -1.05 -15.16 28.16
C PRO A 283 -0.84 -13.82 27.46
N GLU A 284 -1.85 -12.95 27.42
CA GLU A 284 -1.77 -11.62 26.82
C GLU A 284 -0.91 -10.65 27.67
N SER A 285 -1.05 -10.68 28.99
CA SER A 285 -0.16 -9.97 29.92
C SER A 285 1.28 -10.48 29.87
N VAL A 286 1.48 -11.80 29.73
CA VAL A 286 2.83 -12.37 29.57
C VAL A 286 3.48 -11.89 28.27
N ALA A 287 2.75 -11.91 27.15
CA ALA A 287 3.22 -11.39 25.87
C ALA A 287 3.57 -9.90 25.96
N SER A 288 2.70 -9.11 26.60
CA SER A 288 2.92 -7.68 26.83
C SER A 288 4.17 -7.42 27.68
N LYS A 289 4.37 -8.22 28.74
CA LYS A 289 5.55 -8.14 29.59
C LYS A 289 6.84 -8.50 28.85
N LEU A 290 6.83 -9.55 28.02
CA LEU A 290 7.99 -9.91 27.19
C LEU A 290 8.32 -8.80 26.20
N LYS A 291 7.31 -8.24 25.51
CA LYS A 291 7.47 -7.09 24.62
C LYS A 291 8.06 -5.88 25.35
N GLN A 292 7.63 -5.62 26.58
CA GLN A 292 8.17 -4.54 27.40
C GLN A 292 9.63 -4.81 27.81
N GLN A 293 9.98 -6.06 28.13
CA GLN A 293 11.35 -6.45 28.46
C GLN A 293 12.29 -6.27 27.26
N GLU A 294 11.84 -6.66 26.07
CA GLU A 294 12.58 -6.44 24.82
C GLU A 294 12.78 -4.94 24.55
N LYS A 295 11.71 -4.13 24.63
CA LYS A 295 11.80 -2.67 24.53
C LYS A 295 12.80 -2.09 25.53
N GLN A 296 12.77 -2.55 26.78
CA GLN A 296 13.71 -2.10 27.82
C GLN A 296 15.16 -2.50 27.51
N ARG A 297 15.38 -3.68 26.91
CA ARG A 297 16.71 -4.12 26.49
C ARG A 297 17.26 -3.20 25.41
N THR A 298 16.46 -2.88 24.38
CA THR A 298 16.85 -1.96 23.32
C THR A 298 17.14 -0.56 23.85
N ILE A 299 16.34 -0.06 24.80
CA ILE A 299 16.59 1.24 25.46
C ILE A 299 17.98 1.25 26.11
N ARG A 300 18.34 0.21 26.87
CA ARG A 300 19.66 0.11 27.52
C ARG A 300 20.80 0.03 26.51
N GLN A 301 20.60 -0.64 25.37
CA GLN A 301 21.57 -0.68 24.29
C GLN A 301 21.80 0.72 23.71
N VAL A 302 20.73 1.47 23.47
CA VAL A 302 20.81 2.85 22.97
C VAL A 302 21.47 3.79 23.99
N GLU A 303 21.16 3.65 25.29
CA GLU A 303 21.83 4.37 26.38
C GLU A 303 23.34 4.09 26.40
N ALA A 304 23.75 2.82 26.24
CA ALA A 304 25.16 2.45 26.19
C ALA A 304 25.88 3.03 24.96
N LEU A 305 25.22 3.08 23.79
CA LEU A 305 25.76 3.74 22.60
C LEU A 305 25.88 5.25 22.79
N LEU A 306 24.92 5.89 23.44
CA LEU A 306 24.97 7.32 23.75
C LEU A 306 26.15 7.64 24.69
N ASP A 307 26.29 6.88 25.77
CA ASP A 307 27.42 7.02 26.70
C ASP A 307 28.76 6.79 26.01
N LEU A 308 28.82 5.83 25.09
CA LEU A 308 30.01 5.56 24.29
C LEU A 308 30.38 6.74 23.39
N ALA A 309 29.40 7.35 22.72
CA ALA A 309 29.61 8.50 21.83
C ALA A 309 30.06 9.76 22.60
N ILE A 310 29.52 9.98 23.80
CA ILE A 310 29.91 11.09 24.69
C ILE A 310 31.37 10.92 25.15
N ASN A 311 31.75 9.70 25.55
CA ASN A 311 33.05 9.40 26.13
C ASN A 311 34.08 8.88 25.09
N LEU A 312 33.80 9.06 23.80
CA LEU A 312 34.66 8.57 22.74
C LEU A 312 36.00 9.32 22.75
N LYS A 313 37.09 8.56 22.62
CA LYS A 313 38.45 9.08 22.48
C LYS A 313 39.06 8.58 21.19
N TRP A 314 39.77 9.49 20.52
CA TRP A 314 40.50 9.29 19.27
C TRP A 314 41.87 8.67 19.49
#